data_AF-A0A2V8U835-F1
#
_entry.id   AF-A0A2V8U835-F1
#
_cell.length_a   1.000
_cell.length_b   1.000
_cell.length_c   1.000
_cell.angle_alpha   90.00
_cell.angle_beta   90.00
_cell.angle_gamma   90.00
#
_symmetry.space_group_name_H-M   'P 1'
#
loop_
_entity.id
_entity.type
_entity.pdbx_description
1 polymer ?
#
loop_
_entity_poly.entity_id
_entity_poly.type
_entity_poly.pdbx_seq_one_letter_code
_entity_poly.pdbx_strand_id
1 'polypeptide(L)'
;MTALDDQIPLILAKLQQRGLRENTIVVFTSADGYLLGRHGLWTGGLASDPINMYEEVMQTPMIWHWLGHIPAQSVRNELVSIYDFVPTVCDLLQLPQPTGRNLCGRSYSLFLEGKPLPKKSRWRTVVFGQYHNTEMARDGRFKLVLRNSGSGPNEFFDLAADPHEKANQTRAIEGWRKSTAT
;
A
#
# COMPACT_ATOMS: atom_id res chain seq x y z
N MET A 1 -5.02 16.70 -11.75
CA MET A 1 -5.14 15.31 -12.24
C MET A 1 -4.98 15.25 -13.75
N THR A 2 -5.81 15.95 -14.54
CA THR A 2 -5.72 15.95 -16.02
C THR A 2 -4.35 16.31 -16.57
N ALA A 3 -3.71 17.36 -16.03
CA ALA A 3 -2.38 17.76 -16.50
C ALA A 3 -1.31 16.66 -16.33
N LEU A 4 -1.41 15.79 -15.32
CA LEU A 4 -0.50 14.65 -15.16
C LEU A 4 -0.83 13.55 -16.17
N ASP A 5 -2.12 13.24 -16.30
CA ASP A 5 -2.62 12.20 -17.22
C ASP A 5 -2.23 12.52 -18.67
N ASP A 6 -2.35 13.78 -19.09
CA ASP A 6 -1.97 14.25 -20.43
C ASP A 6 -0.47 14.04 -20.75
N GLN A 7 0.41 13.98 -19.73
CA GLN A 7 1.84 13.73 -19.94
C GLN A 7 2.17 12.25 -20.14
N ILE A 8 1.36 11.34 -19.62
CA ILE A 8 1.64 9.89 -19.67
C ILE A 8 1.73 9.39 -21.12
N PRO A 9 0.75 9.68 -22.02
CA PRO A 9 0.84 9.28 -23.43
C PRO A 9 2.08 9.82 -24.13
N LEU A 10 2.55 11.02 -23.77
CA LEU A 10 3.73 11.63 -24.39
C LEU A 10 5.00 10.85 -24.06
N ILE A 11 5.17 10.43 -22.81
CA ILE A 11 6.29 9.60 -22.36
C ILE A 11 6.24 8.24 -23.07
N LEU A 12 5.08 7.59 -23.08
CA LEU A 12 4.89 6.28 -23.72
C LEU A 12 5.14 6.34 -25.23
N ALA A 13 4.68 7.38 -25.91
CA ALA A 13 4.93 7.60 -27.33
C ALA A 13 6.43 7.78 -27.62
N LYS A 14 7.18 8.46 -26.75
CA LYS A 14 8.63 8.60 -26.90
C LYS A 14 9.38 7.29 -26.70
N LEU A 15 8.96 6.45 -25.76
CA LEU A 15 9.51 5.09 -25.62
C LEU A 15 9.24 4.24 -26.87
N GLN A 16 8.02 4.32 -27.43
CA GLN A 16 7.66 3.62 -28.67
C GLN A 16 8.49 4.10 -29.87
N GLN A 17 8.60 5.43 -30.06
CA GLN A 17 9.38 6.03 -31.16
C GLN A 17 10.86 5.61 -31.13
N ARG A 18 11.40 5.33 -29.95
CA ARG A 18 12.78 4.89 -29.76
C ARG A 18 12.95 3.36 -29.80
N GLY A 19 11.87 2.60 -29.99
CA GLY A 19 11.91 1.13 -29.95
C GLY A 19 12.28 0.56 -28.59
N LEU A 20 12.04 1.30 -27.49
CA LEU A 20 12.39 0.89 -26.13
C LEU A 20 11.21 0.29 -25.36
N ARG A 21 10.02 0.28 -25.97
CA ARG A 21 8.76 0.12 -25.24
C ARG A 21 8.59 -1.28 -24.63
N GLU A 22 9.03 -2.30 -25.34
CA GLU A 22 8.99 -3.72 -24.94
C GLU A 22 10.05 -4.03 -23.88
N ASN A 23 11.17 -3.30 -23.89
CA ASN A 23 12.26 -3.42 -22.91
C ASN A 23 12.21 -2.35 -21.81
N THR A 24 11.03 -1.82 -21.51
CA THR A 24 10.83 -0.84 -20.44
C THR A 24 9.68 -1.27 -19.53
N ILE A 25 9.97 -1.35 -18.24
CA ILE A 25 8.94 -1.46 -17.19
C ILE A 25 8.45 -0.06 -16.87
N VAL A 26 7.15 0.16 -16.96
CA VAL A 26 6.49 1.40 -16.53
C VAL A 26 5.72 1.11 -15.26
N VAL A 27 5.99 1.89 -14.21
CA VAL A 27 5.23 1.85 -12.96
C VAL A 27 4.63 3.21 -12.71
N PHE A 28 3.31 3.24 -12.53
CA PHE A 28 2.59 4.42 -12.09
C PHE A 28 2.12 4.23 -10.65
N THR A 29 2.53 5.14 -9.77
CA THR A 29 2.22 5.04 -8.34
C THR A 29 2.26 6.40 -7.64
N SER A 30 1.92 6.42 -6.35
CA SER A 30 2.06 7.58 -5.46
C SER A 30 2.73 7.16 -4.15
N ALA A 31 3.42 8.11 -3.51
CA ALA A 31 4.05 7.90 -2.21
C ALA A 31 3.03 7.94 -1.06
N ASP A 32 1.98 8.75 -1.23
CA ASP A 32 0.87 8.92 -0.30
C ASP A 32 -0.44 9.19 -1.05
N GLY A 33 -1.54 9.02 -0.33
CA GLY A 33 -2.87 9.38 -0.77
C GLY A 33 -3.27 10.79 -0.29
N TYR A 34 -4.43 11.25 -0.76
CA TYR A 34 -4.92 12.60 -0.50
C TYR A 34 -6.43 12.53 -0.21
N LEU A 35 -6.86 13.20 0.86
CA LEU A 35 -8.23 13.06 1.37
C LEU A 35 -9.25 13.71 0.44
N LEU A 36 -8.86 14.78 -0.24
CA LEU A 36 -9.73 15.45 -1.18
C LEU A 36 -11.12 15.80 -0.57
N GLY A 37 -11.13 16.31 0.67
CA GLY A 37 -12.33 16.83 1.34
C GLY A 37 -13.11 15.74 2.08
N ARG A 38 -12.72 14.48 1.91
CA ARG A 38 -13.22 13.36 2.72
C ARG A 38 -12.82 13.56 4.17
N HIS A 39 -13.67 13.09 5.07
CA HIS A 39 -13.54 13.34 6.52
C HIS A 39 -13.50 14.83 6.91
N GLY A 40 -13.86 15.75 6.01
CA GLY A 40 -13.73 17.19 6.23
C GLY A 40 -12.28 17.70 6.14
N LEU A 41 -11.36 16.90 5.58
CA LEU A 41 -9.93 17.16 5.51
C LEU A 41 -9.47 17.27 4.06
N TRP A 42 -8.65 18.27 3.73
CA TRP A 42 -8.21 18.47 2.34
C TRP A 42 -6.96 17.66 1.98
N THR A 43 -5.95 17.65 2.85
CA THR A 43 -4.60 17.16 2.54
C THR A 43 -4.42 15.66 2.89
N GLY A 44 -3.23 15.24 3.30
CA GLY A 44 -2.93 13.84 3.66
C GLY A 44 -3.00 13.58 5.18
N GLY A 45 -2.13 12.70 5.67
CA GLY A 45 -2.11 12.29 7.09
C GLY A 45 -1.91 13.44 8.09
N LEU A 46 -1.22 14.52 7.69
CA LEU A 46 -1.01 15.73 8.51
C LEU A 46 -2.20 16.69 8.53
N ALA A 47 -3.30 16.37 7.85
CA ALA A 47 -4.49 17.22 7.83
C ALA A 47 -5.20 17.30 9.20
N SER A 48 -4.87 16.42 10.15
CA SER A 48 -5.48 16.35 11.47
C SER A 48 -4.43 16.25 12.58
N ASP A 49 -4.81 16.67 13.78
CA ASP A 49 -4.10 16.39 15.02
C ASP A 49 -5.08 15.65 15.97
N PRO A 50 -4.83 14.38 16.30
CA PRO A 50 -3.68 13.58 15.90
C PRO A 50 -3.67 13.20 14.42
N ILE A 51 -2.49 12.80 13.92
CA ILE A 51 -2.28 12.34 12.53
C ILE A 51 -3.29 11.23 12.21
N ASN A 52 -3.93 11.35 11.04
CA ASN A 52 -4.83 10.33 10.52
C ASN A 52 -4.08 9.31 9.65
N MET A 53 -4.66 8.12 9.52
CA MET A 53 -4.15 7.05 8.67
C MET A 53 -5.29 6.42 7.86
N TYR A 54 -6.28 7.21 7.41
CA TYR A 54 -7.42 6.70 6.63
C TYR A 54 -6.97 5.98 5.35
N GLU A 55 -7.79 5.07 4.81
CA GLU A 55 -7.47 4.29 3.62
C GLU A 55 -7.16 5.21 2.44
N GLU A 56 -7.82 6.36 2.30
CA GLU A 56 -7.53 7.32 1.23
C GLU A 56 -6.16 8.00 1.34
N VAL A 57 -5.51 7.93 2.50
CA VAL A 57 -4.13 8.41 2.72
C VAL A 57 -3.12 7.27 2.56
N MET A 58 -3.47 6.08 3.04
CA MET A 58 -2.54 4.93 3.09
C MET A 58 -2.54 4.10 1.81
N GLN A 59 -3.67 4.02 1.10
CA GLN A 59 -3.81 3.27 -0.14
C GLN A 59 -3.46 4.15 -1.33
N THR A 60 -2.42 3.77 -2.07
CA THR A 60 -1.97 4.50 -3.28
C THR A 60 -2.24 3.69 -4.54
N PRO A 61 -2.40 4.35 -5.70
CA PRO A 61 -2.42 3.63 -6.97
C PRO A 61 -1.09 2.90 -7.18
N MET A 62 -1.14 1.71 -7.75
CA MET A 62 0.04 0.94 -8.16
C MET A 62 -0.30 0.18 -9.43
N ILE A 63 0.19 0.68 -10.57
CA ILE A 63 -0.02 0.09 -11.89
C ILE A 63 1.33 -0.30 -12.45
N TRP A 64 1.49 -1.60 -12.73
CA TRP A 64 2.66 -2.14 -13.40
C TRP A 64 2.35 -2.45 -14.84
N HIS A 65 3.26 -2.08 -15.73
CA HIS A 65 3.13 -2.37 -17.14
C HIS A 65 4.48 -2.78 -17.74
N TRP A 66 4.54 -3.98 -18.32
CA TRP A 66 5.69 -4.45 -19.09
C TRP A 66 5.19 -5.35 -20.24
N LEU A 67 5.30 -4.87 -21.48
CA LEU A 67 4.76 -5.55 -22.65
C LEU A 67 5.41 -6.92 -22.85
N GLY A 68 4.59 -7.96 -22.96
CA GLY A 68 5.06 -9.34 -23.16
C GLY A 68 5.49 -10.06 -21.88
N HIS A 69 5.58 -9.38 -20.74
CA HIS A 69 6.01 -9.95 -19.46
C HIS A 69 4.91 -9.96 -18.40
N ILE A 70 4.16 -8.85 -18.27
CA ILE A 70 3.05 -8.73 -17.31
C ILE A 70 1.72 -8.91 -18.07
N PRO A 71 0.82 -9.81 -17.63
CA PRO A 71 -0.47 -10.01 -18.27
C PRO A 71 -1.29 -8.71 -18.31
N ALA A 72 -1.75 -8.33 -19.50
CA ALA A 72 -2.58 -7.15 -19.69
C ALA A 72 -3.92 -7.29 -18.94
N GLN A 73 -4.43 -6.15 -18.45
CA GLN A 73 -5.72 -6.05 -17.78
C GLN A 73 -5.89 -7.01 -16.57
N SER A 74 -4.78 -7.38 -15.93
CA SER A 74 -4.82 -8.16 -14.69
C SER A 74 -5.00 -7.26 -13.48
N VAL A 75 -5.83 -7.70 -12.52
CA VAL A 75 -6.03 -7.05 -11.23
C VAL A 75 -5.64 -8.02 -10.12
N ARG A 76 -4.89 -7.54 -9.13
CA ARG A 76 -4.40 -8.29 -7.97
C ARG A 76 -4.85 -7.59 -6.69
N ASN A 77 -5.37 -8.37 -5.74
CA ASN A 77 -5.93 -7.86 -4.49
C ASN A 77 -5.02 -8.14 -3.28
N GLU A 78 -3.87 -8.79 -3.51
CA GLU A 78 -2.90 -9.03 -2.45
C GLU A 78 -2.36 -7.73 -1.87
N LEU A 79 -2.27 -7.65 -0.54
CA LEU A 79 -1.76 -6.47 0.15
C LEU A 79 -0.25 -6.37 -0.03
N VAL A 80 0.19 -5.32 -0.70
CA VAL A 80 1.60 -4.97 -0.86
C VAL A 80 1.88 -3.67 -0.11
N SER A 81 3.12 -3.51 0.33
CA SER A 81 3.60 -2.26 0.92
C SER A 81 4.62 -1.61 0.00
N ILE A 82 4.85 -0.31 0.15
CA ILE A 82 5.95 0.39 -0.54
C ILE A 82 7.31 -0.24 -0.23
N TYR A 83 7.48 -0.86 0.95
CA TYR A 83 8.71 -1.60 1.30
C TYR A 83 8.99 -2.77 0.35
N ASP A 84 7.96 -3.32 -0.28
CA ASP A 84 8.05 -4.43 -1.21
C ASP A 84 8.49 -4.00 -2.62
N PHE A 85 8.50 -2.70 -2.91
CA PHE A 85 8.82 -2.16 -4.22
C PHE A 85 10.26 -2.47 -4.64
N VAL A 86 11.24 -2.14 -3.79
CA VAL A 86 12.67 -2.37 -4.07
C VAL A 86 12.97 -3.84 -4.36
N PRO A 87 12.61 -4.82 -3.49
CA PRO A 87 12.91 -6.21 -3.77
C PRO A 87 12.20 -6.71 -5.03
N THR A 88 11.01 -6.20 -5.35
CA THR A 88 10.30 -6.53 -6.60
C THR A 88 11.04 -6.03 -7.83
N VAL A 89 11.52 -4.79 -7.82
CA VAL A 89 12.32 -4.24 -8.92
C VAL A 89 13.62 -5.02 -9.11
N CYS A 90 14.32 -5.34 -8.01
CA CYS A 90 15.53 -6.16 -8.06
C CYS A 90 15.26 -7.52 -8.72
N ASP A 91 14.19 -8.21 -8.33
CA ASP A 91 13.84 -9.51 -8.91
C ASP A 91 13.48 -9.40 -10.40
N LEU A 92 12.69 -8.40 -10.81
CA LEU A 92 12.30 -8.20 -12.20
C LEU A 92 13.51 -7.89 -13.10
N LEU A 93 14.49 -7.16 -12.56
CA LEU A 93 15.72 -6.78 -13.27
C LEU A 93 16.87 -7.79 -13.07
N GLN A 94 16.64 -8.89 -12.34
CA GLN A 94 17.66 -9.90 -12.01
C GLN A 94 18.89 -9.30 -11.30
N LEU A 95 18.67 -8.28 -10.47
CA LEU A 95 19.70 -7.62 -9.68
C LEU A 95 19.83 -8.28 -8.30
N PRO A 96 21.02 -8.24 -7.68
CA PRO A 96 21.18 -8.68 -6.31
C PRO A 96 20.31 -7.84 -5.37
N GLN A 97 19.72 -8.50 -4.38
CA GLN A 97 18.98 -7.83 -3.32
C GLN A 97 19.94 -6.97 -2.47
N PRO A 98 19.52 -5.78 -2.00
CA PRO A 98 20.37 -4.93 -1.17
C PRO A 98 20.82 -5.67 0.09
N THR A 99 22.13 -5.79 0.30
CA THR A 99 22.73 -6.40 1.49
C THR A 99 23.12 -5.32 2.51
N GLY A 100 23.24 -5.70 3.79
CA GLY A 100 23.71 -4.80 4.85
C GLY A 100 22.65 -3.87 5.46
N ARG A 101 21.37 -4.03 5.11
CA ARG A 101 20.24 -3.37 5.79
C ARG A 101 19.16 -4.39 6.10
N ASN A 102 18.49 -4.24 7.24
CA ASN A 102 17.34 -5.07 7.59
C ASN A 102 16.08 -4.55 6.86
N LEU A 103 15.94 -4.90 5.58
CA LEU A 103 14.76 -4.55 4.79
C LEU A 103 13.62 -5.53 5.11
N CYS A 104 12.44 -5.01 5.43
CA CYS A 104 11.23 -5.80 5.72
C CYS A 104 10.40 -6.14 4.46
N GLY A 105 10.80 -5.59 3.31
CA GLY A 105 10.16 -5.81 2.03
C GLY A 105 10.32 -7.24 1.53
N ARG A 106 9.32 -7.71 0.79
CA ARG A 106 9.37 -8.98 0.07
C ARG A 106 8.81 -8.79 -1.32
N SER A 107 9.53 -9.30 -2.30
CA SER A 107 9.15 -9.22 -3.71
C SER A 107 7.80 -9.87 -4.00
N TYR A 108 6.98 -9.18 -4.80
CA TYR A 108 5.73 -9.67 -5.38
C TYR A 108 5.80 -9.87 -6.90
N SER A 109 7.02 -9.99 -7.47
CA SER A 109 7.23 -10.17 -8.91
C SER A 109 6.42 -11.34 -9.49
N LEU A 110 6.31 -12.44 -8.75
CA LEU A 110 5.50 -13.60 -9.15
C LEU A 110 4.03 -13.23 -9.40
N PHE A 111 3.45 -12.32 -8.61
CA PHE A 111 2.08 -11.85 -8.84
C PHE A 111 1.97 -11.03 -10.13
N LEU A 112 2.97 -10.21 -10.42
CA LEU A 112 3.03 -9.42 -11.66
C LEU A 112 3.14 -10.33 -12.90
N GLU A 113 3.89 -11.41 -12.79
CA GLU A 113 4.05 -12.40 -13.87
C GLU A 113 2.88 -13.42 -13.95
N GLY A 114 1.87 -13.32 -13.08
CA GLY A 114 0.76 -14.26 -13.02
C GLY A 114 1.14 -15.67 -12.54
N LYS A 115 2.29 -15.82 -11.88
CA LYS A 115 2.83 -17.09 -11.38
C LYS A 115 2.34 -17.38 -9.94
N PRO A 116 2.11 -18.65 -9.59
CA PRO A 116 1.76 -19.01 -8.23
C PRO A 116 2.96 -18.84 -7.28
N LEU A 117 2.68 -18.61 -6.00
CA LEU A 117 3.72 -18.68 -4.96
C LEU A 117 4.22 -20.13 -4.80
N PRO A 118 5.48 -20.33 -4.37
CA PRO A 118 5.98 -21.65 -4.00
C PRO A 118 5.09 -22.31 -2.92
N LYS A 119 4.90 -23.64 -2.98
CA LYS A 119 3.96 -24.38 -2.11
C LYS A 119 4.07 -24.10 -0.60
N LYS A 120 5.27 -23.81 -0.10
CA LYS A 120 5.53 -23.54 1.33
C LYS A 120 5.52 -22.06 1.68
N SER A 121 5.30 -21.19 0.70
CA SER A 121 5.32 -19.74 0.86
C SER A 121 3.90 -19.20 0.91
N ARG A 122 3.59 -18.40 1.92
CA ARG A 122 2.32 -17.67 2.02
C ARG A 122 2.59 -16.19 1.86
N TRP A 123 1.70 -15.45 1.20
CA TRP A 123 1.75 -14.00 1.21
C TRP A 123 1.29 -13.46 2.56
N ARG A 124 1.74 -12.25 2.92
CA ARG A 124 1.28 -11.58 4.13
C ARG A 124 -0.21 -11.24 3.99
N THR A 125 -0.94 -11.32 5.09
CA THR A 125 -2.34 -10.88 5.17
C THR A 125 -2.50 -9.53 5.84
N VAL A 126 -1.42 -9.03 6.46
CA VAL A 126 -1.39 -7.76 7.20
C VAL A 126 -0.26 -6.90 6.63
N VAL A 127 -0.56 -5.62 6.42
CA VAL A 127 0.42 -4.58 6.12
C VAL A 127 0.51 -3.59 7.28
N PHE A 128 1.66 -2.96 7.42
CA PHE A 128 1.94 -2.00 8.46
C PHE A 128 2.31 -0.65 7.85
N GLY A 129 1.94 0.42 8.55
CA GLY A 129 2.32 1.78 8.23
C GLY A 129 2.77 2.51 9.49
N GLN A 130 3.69 3.46 9.34
CA GLN A 130 4.12 4.32 10.44
C GLN A 130 4.25 5.74 9.91
N TYR A 131 3.71 6.69 10.66
CA TYR A 131 3.88 8.11 10.40
C TYR A 131 3.99 8.87 11.72
N HIS A 132 5.19 9.42 11.98
CA HIS A 132 5.56 10.01 13.26
C HIS A 132 5.26 9.06 14.44
N ASN A 133 4.43 9.50 15.39
CA ASN A 133 4.00 8.77 16.59
C ASN A 133 2.76 7.90 16.36
N THR A 134 2.33 7.73 15.10
CA THR A 134 1.15 6.95 14.73
C THR A 134 1.59 5.71 13.95
N GLU A 135 1.01 4.57 14.28
CA GLU A 135 1.29 3.26 13.71
C GLU A 135 -0.02 2.62 13.25
N MET A 136 0.00 1.88 12.15
CA MET A 136 -1.16 1.18 11.64
C MET A 136 -0.83 -0.26 11.30
N ALA A 137 -1.78 -1.15 11.56
CA ALA A 137 -1.83 -2.51 11.05
C ALA A 137 -3.18 -2.73 10.37
N ARG A 138 -3.18 -3.24 9.14
CA ARG A 138 -4.39 -3.44 8.35
C ARG A 138 -4.35 -4.76 7.61
N ASP A 139 -5.41 -5.54 7.74
CA ASP A 139 -5.64 -6.76 6.96
C ASP A 139 -6.73 -6.54 5.90
N GLY A 140 -7.29 -7.61 5.34
CA GLY A 140 -8.35 -7.52 4.34
C GLY A 140 -9.68 -6.93 4.83
N ARG A 141 -9.87 -6.79 6.15
CA ARG A 141 -11.13 -6.37 6.78
C ARG A 141 -10.91 -5.37 7.91
N PHE A 142 -9.96 -5.62 8.80
CA PHE A 142 -9.77 -4.83 10.00
C PHE A 142 -8.57 -3.90 9.86
N LYS A 143 -8.67 -2.76 10.53
CA LYS A 143 -7.60 -1.78 10.62
C LYS A 143 -7.50 -1.26 12.03
N LEU A 144 -6.28 -1.29 12.56
CA LEU A 144 -5.91 -0.76 13.86
C LEU A 144 -4.95 0.40 13.66
N VAL A 145 -5.22 1.52 14.31
CA VAL A 145 -4.34 2.69 14.37
C VAL A 145 -3.98 2.93 15.83
N LEU A 146 -2.69 2.83 16.14
CA LEU A 146 -2.14 3.12 17.46
C LEU A 146 -1.43 4.45 17.45
N ARG A 147 -1.60 5.24 18.51
CA ARG A 147 -0.95 6.53 18.69
C ARG A 147 -0.15 6.53 19.98
N ASN A 148 1.03 7.13 19.96
CA ASN A 148 1.94 7.18 21.12
C ASN A 148 2.14 5.77 21.72
N SER A 149 2.45 4.79 20.88
CA SER A 149 2.62 3.38 21.27
C SER A 149 1.39 2.80 22.01
N GLY A 150 0.19 3.25 21.61
CA GLY A 150 -1.09 2.78 22.15
C GLY A 150 -1.61 3.55 23.37
N SER A 151 -0.90 4.58 23.84
CA SER A 151 -1.38 5.44 24.94
C SER A 151 -2.27 6.60 24.50
N GLY A 152 -2.29 6.90 23.18
CA GLY A 152 -3.10 7.96 22.60
C GLY A 152 -4.52 7.53 22.24
N PRO A 153 -5.29 8.42 21.58
CA PRO A 153 -6.62 8.10 21.06
C PRO A 153 -6.50 7.13 19.88
N ASN A 154 -6.46 5.82 20.17
CA ASN A 154 -6.35 4.78 19.16
C ASN A 154 -7.65 4.65 18.35
N GLU A 155 -7.56 4.06 17.17
CA GLU A 155 -8.71 3.77 16.32
C GLU A 155 -8.72 2.30 15.90
N PHE A 156 -9.92 1.75 15.76
CA PHE A 156 -10.15 0.42 15.22
C PHE A 156 -11.38 0.45 14.32
N PHE A 157 -11.21 -0.08 13.11
CA PHE A 157 -12.24 -0.07 12.07
C PHE A 157 -12.45 -1.48 11.52
N ASP A 158 -13.71 -1.85 11.30
CA ASP A 158 -14.11 -2.95 10.43
C ASP A 158 -14.45 -2.37 9.05
N LEU A 159 -13.49 -2.40 8.14
CA LEU A 159 -13.60 -1.83 6.78
C LEU A 159 -14.66 -2.52 5.92
N ALA A 160 -15.10 -3.73 6.28
CA ALA A 160 -16.20 -4.38 5.57
C ALA A 160 -17.56 -3.75 5.94
N ALA A 161 -17.73 -3.33 7.20
CA ALA A 161 -18.94 -2.68 7.68
C ALA A 161 -18.89 -1.15 7.54
N ASP A 162 -17.70 -0.57 7.64
CA ASP A 162 -17.44 0.87 7.59
C ASP A 162 -16.23 1.16 6.69
N PRO A 163 -16.39 1.04 5.35
CA PRO A 163 -15.31 1.25 4.39
C PRO A 163 -14.79 2.69 4.34
N HIS A 164 -15.46 3.62 5.02
CA HIS A 164 -15.11 5.04 5.08
C HIS A 164 -14.67 5.46 6.49
N GLU A 165 -14.38 4.51 7.38
CA GLU A 165 -13.74 4.76 8.68
C GLU A 165 -14.39 5.89 9.49
N LYS A 166 -15.73 5.94 9.50
CA LYS A 166 -16.52 6.97 10.20
C LYS A 166 -16.80 6.62 11.65
N ALA A 167 -16.79 5.33 12.00
CA ALA A 167 -17.19 4.81 13.31
C ALA A 167 -16.04 4.05 13.96
N ASN A 168 -15.29 4.74 14.83
CA ASN A 168 -14.24 4.12 15.63
C ASN A 168 -14.82 3.13 16.66
N GLN A 169 -14.33 1.89 16.65
CA GLN A 169 -14.81 0.79 17.50
C GLN A 169 -13.87 0.44 18.67
N THR A 170 -12.89 1.28 19.01
CA THR A 170 -11.88 0.96 20.06
C THR A 170 -12.44 0.59 21.43
N ARG A 171 -13.61 1.12 21.83
CA ARG A 171 -14.26 0.74 23.10
C ARG A 171 -14.57 -0.77 23.18
N ALA A 172 -14.81 -1.43 22.05
CA ALA A 172 -15.01 -2.88 21.99
C ALA A 172 -13.73 -3.66 22.33
N ILE A 173 -12.54 -3.09 22.07
CA ILE A 173 -11.24 -3.72 22.32
C ILE A 173 -10.79 -3.54 23.78
N GLU A 174 -11.09 -2.38 24.40
CA GLU A 174 -10.79 -2.15 25.82
C GLU A 174 -11.53 -3.16 26.73
N GLY A 175 -12.73 -3.58 26.35
CA GLY A 175 -13.46 -4.66 27.02
C GLY A 175 -12.78 -6.02 26.89
N TRP A 176 -12.21 -6.32 25.71
CA TRP A 176 -11.50 -7.58 25.44
C TRP A 176 -10.22 -7.70 26.28
N ARG A 177 -9.39 -6.65 26.34
CA ARG A 177 -8.16 -6.62 27.17
C ARG A 177 -8.45 -6.85 28.67
N LYS A 178 -9.59 -6.39 29.17
CA LYS A 178 -10.02 -6.64 30.56
C LYS A 178 -10.49 -8.08 30.79
N SER A 179 -11.06 -8.73 29.77
CA SER A 179 -11.56 -10.12 29.85
C SER A 179 -10.48 -11.19 29.74
N THR A 180 -9.36 -10.90 29.09
CA THR A 180 -8.23 -11.83 28.91
C THR A 180 -7.13 -11.68 29.97
N ALA A 181 -7.34 -10.78 30.95
CA ALA A 181 -6.42 -10.52 32.06
C ALA A 181 -6.84 -11.21 33.38
N THR A 182 -7.74 -12.19 33.30
CA THR A 182 -8.19 -13.07 34.40
C THR A 182 -7.72 -14.49 34.19
#